data_AF-A0ABD5MI91-F1
#
_entry.id   AF-A0ABD5MI91-F1
#
_cell.length_a   1.000
_cell.length_b   1.000
_cell.length_c   1.000
_cell.angle_alpha   90.00
_cell.angle_beta   90.00
_cell.angle_gamma   90.00
#
_symmetry.space_group_name_H-M   'P 1'
#
loop_
_entity.id
_entity.type
_entity.pdbx_description
1 polymer ?
#
loop_
_entity_poly.entity_id
_entity_poly.type
_entity_poly.pdbx_seq_one_letter_code
_entity_poly.pdbx_strand_id
1 'polypeptide(L)'
;MPSSFVRAEPFQALKLAAVVCVVAFGLLSFVDVFPGQELNGLLFLAFFPVVLAVVVGTEALLAAYRLLRAEDPIARLTDRRAYTAVRAIEAVVAVVAPGTFYVLVVRIGGDVAGPGAVGLLFVGVGLAGSAYGSVILRTLAEYYYHRKRYPPSRADERAGGLAE
;
A
#
# COMPACT_ATOMS: atom_id res chain seq x y z
N MET A 1 18.58 9.24 -20.33
CA MET A 1 18.80 8.83 -18.92
C MET A 1 17.61 7.99 -18.48
N PRO A 2 17.81 6.80 -17.88
CA PRO A 2 16.69 6.06 -17.30
C PRO A 2 15.98 6.95 -16.27
N SER A 3 14.68 7.13 -16.40
CA SER A 3 13.90 7.88 -15.41
C SER A 3 13.94 7.12 -14.09
N SER A 4 14.20 7.81 -12.97
CA SER A 4 14.08 7.19 -11.66
C SER A 4 12.62 6.76 -11.40
N PHE A 5 12.43 5.64 -10.69
CA PHE A 5 11.10 5.10 -10.38
C PHE A 5 10.18 6.16 -9.73
N VAL A 6 10.74 6.98 -8.83
CA VAL A 6 10.02 8.08 -8.17
C VAL A 6 9.48 9.12 -9.16
N ARG A 7 10.20 9.38 -10.26
CA ARG A 7 9.73 10.30 -11.31
C ARG A 7 8.72 9.64 -12.24
N ALA A 8 8.84 8.33 -12.47
CA ALA A 8 7.95 7.59 -13.35
C ALA A 8 6.58 7.30 -12.69
N GLU A 9 6.58 6.94 -11.41
CA GLU A 9 5.40 6.55 -10.63
C GLU A 9 5.35 7.29 -9.28
N PRO A 10 5.16 8.64 -9.29
CA PRO A 10 5.28 9.46 -8.07
C PRO A 10 4.20 9.14 -7.03
N PHE A 11 2.99 8.76 -7.45
CA PHE A 11 1.90 8.39 -6.55
C PHE A 11 2.17 7.09 -5.81
N GLN A 12 2.69 6.07 -6.49
CA GLN A 12 3.04 4.81 -5.84
C GLN A 12 4.21 4.99 -4.87
N ALA A 13 5.22 5.78 -5.26
CA ALA A 13 6.33 6.12 -4.37
C ALA A 13 5.83 6.85 -3.10
N LEU A 14 4.88 7.77 -3.24
CA LEU A 14 4.27 8.48 -2.12
C LEU A 14 3.47 7.53 -1.21
N LYS A 15 2.63 6.64 -1.77
CA LYS A 15 1.91 5.63 -0.99
C LYS A 15 2.86 4.74 -0.22
N LEU A 16 3.93 4.26 -0.86
CA LEU A 16 4.94 3.43 -0.20
C LEU A 16 5.63 4.21 0.92
N ALA A 17 6.06 5.44 0.66
CA ALA A 17 6.70 6.29 1.68
C ALA A 17 5.78 6.47 2.90
N ALA A 18 4.49 6.76 2.66
CA ALA A 18 3.51 6.90 3.73
C ALA A 18 3.32 5.60 4.53
N VAL A 19 3.22 4.45 3.86
CA VAL A 19 3.15 3.14 4.52
C VAL A 19 4.40 2.87 5.35
N VAL A 20 5.60 3.13 4.81
CA VAL A 20 6.87 2.95 5.53
C VAL A 20 6.92 3.85 6.77
N CYS A 21 6.56 5.13 6.64
CA CYS A 21 6.52 6.06 7.77
C CYS A 21 5.55 5.60 8.86
N VAL A 22 4.34 5.16 8.50
CA VAL A 22 3.32 4.71 9.46
C VAL A 22 3.73 3.42 10.15
N VAL A 23 4.29 2.45 9.42
CA VAL A 23 4.80 1.20 10.00
C VAL A 23 5.99 1.48 10.91
N ALA A 24 6.94 2.31 10.48
CA ALA A 24 8.09 2.68 11.31
C ALA A 24 7.64 3.41 12.58
N PHE A 25 6.74 4.39 12.47
CA PHE A 25 6.20 5.11 13.62
C PHE A 25 5.46 4.16 14.58
N GLY A 26 4.58 3.30 14.06
CA GLY A 26 3.85 2.33 14.86
C GLY A 26 4.77 1.35 15.59
N LEU A 27 5.81 0.85 14.93
CA LEU A 27 6.81 -0.03 15.54
C LEU A 27 7.65 0.68 16.61
N LEU A 28 8.12 1.91 16.32
CA LEU A 28 8.92 2.69 17.27
C LEU A 28 8.13 3.08 18.52
N SER A 29 6.84 3.40 18.37
CA SER A 29 5.95 3.62 19.51
C SER A 29 5.71 2.35 20.32
N PHE A 30 5.63 1.18 19.67
CA PHE A 30 5.42 -0.09 20.36
C PHE A 30 6.63 -0.54 21.20
N VAL A 31 7.85 -0.23 20.75
CA VAL A 31 9.09 -0.54 21.49
C VAL A 31 9.52 0.56 22.47
N ASP A 32 8.61 1.46 22.84
CA ASP A 32 8.82 2.51 23.84
C ASP A 32 9.97 3.49 23.55
N VAL A 33 10.32 3.66 22.27
CA VAL A 33 11.34 4.65 21.87
C VAL A 33 10.85 6.09 22.13
N PHE A 34 9.53 6.31 22.17
CA PHE A 34 8.92 7.60 22.47
C PHE A 34 8.08 7.54 23.76
N PRO A 35 8.39 8.35 24.80
CA PRO A 35 7.72 8.25 26.09
C PRO A 35 6.21 8.58 25.99
N GLY A 36 5.38 7.70 26.55
CA GLY A 36 3.92 7.90 26.69
C GLY A 36 3.10 7.73 25.40
N GLN A 37 3.64 7.07 24.37
CA GLN A 37 3.01 6.99 23.04
C GLN A 37 2.63 5.58 22.56
N GLU A 38 2.76 4.54 23.39
CA GLU A 38 2.50 3.13 23.00
C GLU A 38 1.17 2.95 22.27
N LEU A 39 0.08 3.47 22.84
CA LEU A 39 -1.26 3.40 22.25
C LEU A 39 -1.43 4.29 21.01
N ASN A 40 -0.79 5.46 20.98
CA ASN A 40 -0.93 6.40 19.86
C ASN A 40 -0.36 5.81 18.56
N GLY A 41 0.82 5.17 18.61
CA GLY A 41 1.40 4.55 17.42
C GLY A 41 0.56 3.39 16.87
N LEU A 42 -0.01 2.57 17.75
CA LEU A 42 -0.92 1.49 17.35
C LEU A 42 -2.24 2.03 16.78
N LEU A 43 -2.75 3.14 17.32
CA LEU A 43 -3.92 3.82 16.76
C LEU A 43 -3.63 4.34 15.34
N PHE A 44 -2.49 5.00 15.12
CA PHE A 44 -2.10 5.39 13.75
C PHE A 44 -2.00 4.18 12.82
N LEU A 45 -1.39 3.09 13.28
CA LEU A 45 -1.27 1.85 12.51
C LEU A 45 -2.63 1.24 12.16
N ALA A 46 -3.60 1.27 13.07
CA ALA A 46 -4.92 0.69 12.88
C ALA A 46 -5.86 1.58 12.03
N PHE A 47 -5.76 2.91 12.13
CA PHE A 47 -6.69 3.84 11.48
C PHE A 47 -6.19 4.40 10.14
N PHE A 48 -4.88 4.47 9.91
CA PHE A 48 -4.33 4.93 8.63
C PHE A 48 -4.80 4.15 7.38
N PRO A 49 -5.16 2.84 7.43
CA PRO A 49 -5.74 2.14 6.29
C PRO A 49 -7.03 2.77 5.75
N VAL A 50 -7.77 3.53 6.57
CA VAL A 50 -8.96 4.27 6.12
C VAL A 50 -8.58 5.36 5.11
N VAL A 51 -7.51 6.11 5.39
CA VAL A 51 -6.98 7.12 4.46
C VAL A 51 -6.48 6.43 3.19
N LEU A 52 -5.76 5.32 3.36
CA LEU A 52 -5.24 4.54 2.25
C LEU A 52 -6.37 3.99 1.35
N ALA A 53 -7.50 3.58 1.93
CA ALA A 53 -8.70 3.14 1.22
C ALA A 53 -9.25 4.20 0.27
N VAL A 54 -9.32 5.46 0.73
CA VAL A 54 -9.79 6.58 -0.08
C VAL A 54 -8.84 6.83 -1.26
N VAL A 55 -7.53 6.81 -1.00
CA VAL A 55 -6.51 7.03 -2.05
C VAL A 55 -6.55 5.90 -3.08
N VAL A 56 -6.47 4.65 -2.64
CA VAL A 56 -6.51 3.47 -3.51
C VAL A 56 -7.83 3.39 -4.26
N GLY A 57 -8.96 3.65 -3.59
CA GLY A 57 -10.28 3.67 -4.20
C GLY A 57 -10.40 4.73 -5.30
N THR A 58 -9.88 5.93 -5.05
CA THR A 58 -9.85 7.02 -6.04
C THR A 58 -9.02 6.62 -7.27
N GLU A 59 -7.82 6.05 -7.06
CA GLU A 59 -6.98 5.57 -8.16
C GLU A 59 -7.64 4.42 -8.94
N ALA A 60 -8.32 3.50 -8.25
CA ALA A 60 -9.04 2.38 -8.86
C ALA A 60 -10.19 2.89 -9.74
N LEU A 61 -10.99 3.84 -9.24
CA LEU A 61 -12.08 4.47 -9.99
C LEU A 61 -11.57 5.22 -11.22
N LEU A 62 -10.51 6.02 -11.06
CA LEU A 62 -9.91 6.75 -12.18
C LEU A 62 -9.39 5.79 -13.27
N ALA A 63 -8.79 4.67 -12.88
CA ALA A 63 -8.34 3.68 -13.85
C ALA A 63 -9.48 2.91 -14.49
N ALA A 64 -10.52 2.54 -13.74
CA ALA A 64 -11.72 1.93 -14.29
C ALA A 64 -12.37 2.88 -15.31
N TYR A 65 -12.49 4.16 -14.98
CA TYR A 65 -12.99 5.20 -15.88
C TYR A 65 -12.16 5.33 -17.17
N ARG A 66 -10.82 5.37 -17.04
CA ARG A 66 -9.91 5.41 -18.21
C ARG A 66 -10.00 4.14 -19.06
N LEU A 67 -10.22 2.99 -18.44
CA LEU A 67 -10.38 1.71 -19.13
C LEU A 67 -11.70 1.66 -19.91
N LEU A 68 -12.80 2.12 -19.31
CA LEU A 68 -14.11 2.19 -19.95
C LEU A 68 -14.13 3.14 -21.16
N ARG A 69 -13.25 4.14 -21.18
CA ARG A 69 -13.06 5.05 -22.33
C ARG A 69 -12.04 4.56 -23.37
N ALA A 70 -11.40 3.42 -23.16
CA ALA A 70 -10.45 2.88 -24.13
C ALA A 70 -11.19 2.23 -25.30
N GLU A 71 -10.63 2.35 -26.51
CA GLU A 71 -11.17 1.72 -27.72
C GLU A 71 -11.26 0.19 -27.60
N ASP A 72 -10.26 -0.44 -26.95
CA ASP A 72 -10.24 -1.89 -26.68
C ASP A 72 -9.88 -2.21 -25.20
N PRO A 73 -10.88 -2.28 -24.30
CA PRO A 73 -10.64 -2.51 -22.89
C PRO A 73 -10.18 -3.94 -22.58
N ILE A 74 -10.72 -4.94 -23.29
CA ILE A 74 -10.43 -6.35 -23.06
C ILE A 74 -8.97 -6.67 -23.41
N ALA A 75 -8.50 -6.18 -24.57
CA ALA A 75 -7.12 -6.39 -25.01
C ALA A 75 -6.11 -5.85 -23.99
N ARG A 76 -6.36 -4.65 -23.43
CA ARG A 76 -5.50 -4.04 -22.39
C ARG A 76 -5.47 -4.82 -21.09
N LEU A 77 -6.62 -5.38 -20.66
CA LEU A 77 -6.68 -6.24 -19.47
C LEU A 77 -5.87 -7.53 -19.69
N THR A 78 -6.00 -8.13 -20.87
CA THR A 78 -5.33 -9.40 -21.18
C THR A 78 -3.84 -9.28 -21.42
N ASP A 79 -3.35 -8.13 -21.89
CA ASP A 79 -1.91 -7.88 -22.08
C ASP A 79 -1.16 -7.77 -20.74
N ARG A 80 -1.86 -7.35 -19.67
CA ARG A 80 -1.27 -7.13 -18.34
C ARG A 80 -2.05 -7.82 -17.22
N ARG A 81 -2.38 -9.10 -17.41
CA ARG A 81 -3.19 -9.88 -16.45
C ARG A 81 -2.65 -9.85 -15.02
N ALA A 82 -1.36 -10.14 -14.83
CA ALA A 82 -0.75 -10.17 -13.49
C ALA A 82 -0.79 -8.80 -12.80
N TYR A 83 -0.46 -7.73 -13.53
CA TYR A 83 -0.53 -6.36 -13.01
C TYR A 83 -1.95 -5.95 -12.63
N THR A 84 -2.92 -6.33 -13.46
CA THR A 84 -4.35 -6.05 -13.23
C THR A 84 -4.84 -6.81 -12.01
N ALA A 85 -4.45 -8.06 -11.84
CA ALA A 85 -4.79 -8.87 -10.67
C ALA A 85 -4.25 -8.24 -9.37
N VAL A 86 -2.96 -7.84 -9.34
CA VAL A 86 -2.38 -7.18 -8.16
C VAL A 86 -3.12 -5.88 -7.83
N ARG A 87 -3.49 -5.10 -8.84
CA ARG A 87 -4.27 -3.86 -8.65
C ARG A 87 -5.67 -4.15 -8.10
N ALA A 88 -6.33 -5.18 -8.62
CA ALA A 88 -7.65 -5.58 -8.12
C ALA A 88 -7.57 -6.04 -6.66
N ILE A 89 -6.53 -6.80 -6.31
CA ILE A 89 -6.26 -7.22 -4.92
C ILE A 89 -6.03 -6.00 -4.03
N GLU A 90 -5.17 -5.05 -4.42
CA GLU A 90 -4.94 -3.80 -3.68
C GLU A 90 -6.27 -3.06 -3.43
N ALA A 91 -7.09 -2.89 -4.46
CA ALA A 91 -8.38 -2.20 -4.34
C ALA A 91 -9.36 -2.95 -3.42
N VAL A 92 -9.48 -4.27 -3.56
CA VAL A 92 -10.37 -5.09 -2.72
C VAL A 92 -9.91 -5.05 -1.26
N VAL A 93 -8.62 -5.27 -1.00
CA VAL A 93 -8.07 -5.28 0.36
C VAL A 93 -8.19 -3.89 0.99
N ALA A 94 -7.91 -2.82 0.25
CA ALA A 94 -8.01 -1.46 0.74
C ALA A 94 -9.44 -1.07 1.14
N VAL A 95 -10.47 -1.70 0.58
CA VAL A 95 -11.87 -1.48 0.98
C VAL A 95 -12.30 -2.45 2.08
N VAL A 96 -12.01 -3.75 1.90
CA VAL A 96 -12.48 -4.81 2.80
C VAL A 96 -11.84 -4.70 4.18
N ALA A 97 -10.54 -4.40 4.29
CA ALA A 97 -9.86 -4.32 5.58
C ALA A 97 -10.46 -3.22 6.50
N PRO A 98 -10.49 -1.93 6.09
CA PRO A 98 -11.10 -0.89 6.92
C PRO A 98 -12.62 -1.05 7.04
N GLY A 99 -13.31 -1.56 6.02
CA GLY A 99 -14.74 -1.86 6.10
C GLY A 99 -15.06 -2.92 7.17
N THR A 100 -14.27 -4.00 7.23
CA THR A 100 -14.37 -5.03 8.26
C THR A 100 -14.08 -4.45 9.64
N PHE A 101 -13.03 -3.64 9.77
CA PHE A 101 -12.70 -2.98 11.02
C PHE A 101 -13.83 -2.06 11.50
N TYR A 102 -14.41 -1.26 10.61
CA TYR A 102 -15.56 -0.40 10.93
C TYR A 102 -16.78 -1.21 11.38
N VAL A 103 -17.12 -2.29 10.66
CA VAL A 103 -18.24 -3.17 11.05
C VAL A 103 -18.01 -3.79 12.43
N LEU A 104 -16.78 -4.18 12.75
CA LEU A 104 -16.43 -4.69 14.08
C LEU A 104 -16.62 -3.62 15.16
N VAL A 105 -16.10 -2.42 14.95
CA VAL A 105 -16.28 -1.28 15.88
C VAL A 105 -17.78 -1.02 16.13
N VAL A 106 -18.58 -0.94 15.06
CA VAL A 106 -20.03 -0.70 15.17
C VAL A 106 -20.75 -1.84 15.88
N ARG A 107 -20.41 -3.10 15.59
CA ARG A 107 -21.08 -4.27 16.20
C ARG A 107 -20.76 -4.44 17.68
N ILE A 108 -19.55 -4.09 18.10
CA ILE A 108 -19.13 -4.25 19.50
C ILE A 108 -19.72 -3.12 20.37
N GLY A 109 -20.10 -1.98 19.77
CA GLY A 109 -20.74 -0.86 20.47
C GLY A 109 -19.74 0.02 21.25
N GLY A 110 -20.24 1.08 21.90
CA GLY A 110 -19.40 2.08 22.59
C GLY A 110 -18.81 1.66 23.94
N ASP A 111 -19.24 0.53 24.51
CA ASP A 111 -18.90 0.10 25.87
C ASP A 111 -17.66 -0.80 25.97
N VAL A 112 -16.75 -0.72 24.98
CA VAL A 112 -15.52 -1.52 24.99
C VAL A 112 -14.44 -0.83 25.80
N ALA A 113 -14.61 -0.79 27.13
CA ALA A 113 -13.53 -0.47 28.04
C ALA A 113 -12.85 -1.77 28.50
N GLY A 114 -11.52 -1.84 28.48
CA GLY A 114 -10.76 -2.99 28.97
C GLY A 114 -10.34 -4.02 27.90
N PRO A 115 -10.22 -5.32 28.23
CA PRO A 115 -9.56 -6.33 27.39
C PRO A 115 -10.14 -6.47 25.96
N GLY A 116 -11.44 -6.19 25.78
CA GLY A 116 -12.08 -6.22 24.47
C GLY A 116 -11.56 -5.16 23.50
N ALA A 117 -11.18 -3.98 23.99
CA ALA A 117 -10.62 -2.90 23.17
C ALA A 117 -9.21 -3.26 22.67
N VAL A 118 -8.42 -3.90 23.54
CA VAL A 118 -7.08 -4.38 23.19
C VAL A 118 -7.18 -5.46 22.11
N GLY A 119 -8.10 -6.42 22.25
CA GLY A 119 -8.34 -7.43 21.22
C GLY A 119 -8.75 -6.83 19.88
N LEU A 120 -9.64 -5.84 19.88
CA LEU A 120 -10.07 -5.13 18.67
C LEU A 120 -8.91 -4.38 18.00
N LEU A 121 -8.02 -3.77 18.79
CA LEU A 121 -6.83 -3.10 18.29
C LEU A 121 -5.88 -4.08 17.58
N PHE A 122 -5.65 -5.28 18.13
CA PHE A 122 -4.85 -6.32 17.45
C PHE A 122 -5.49 -6.79 16.14
N VAL A 123 -6.81 -6.98 16.10
CA VAL A 123 -7.53 -7.30 14.86
C VAL A 123 -7.37 -6.15 13.85
N GLY A 124 -7.50 -4.91 14.29
CA GLY A 124 -7.27 -3.71 13.49
C GLY A 124 -5.87 -3.67 12.89
N VAL A 125 -4.83 -3.95 13.68
CA VAL A 125 -3.44 -4.04 13.22
C VAL A 125 -3.25 -5.16 12.19
N GLY A 126 -3.85 -6.33 12.40
CA GLY A 126 -3.80 -7.43 11.42
C GLY A 126 -4.45 -7.06 10.08
N LEU A 127 -5.63 -6.44 10.13
CA LEU A 127 -6.32 -5.92 8.95
C LEU A 127 -5.50 -4.80 8.27
N ALA A 128 -4.92 -3.89 9.04
CA ALA A 128 -4.04 -2.85 8.54
C ALA A 128 -2.81 -3.43 7.83
N GLY A 129 -2.19 -4.46 8.43
CA GLY A 129 -1.07 -5.19 7.83
C GLY A 129 -1.40 -5.75 6.45
N SER A 130 -2.63 -6.27 6.26
CA SER A 130 -3.08 -6.73 4.94
C SER A 130 -3.16 -5.59 3.91
N ALA A 131 -3.68 -4.42 4.30
CA ALA A 131 -3.74 -3.24 3.45
C ALA A 131 -2.34 -2.73 3.08
N TYR A 132 -1.43 -2.63 4.05
CA TYR A 132 -0.04 -2.23 3.81
C TYR A 132 0.71 -3.22 2.92
N GLY A 133 0.53 -4.52 3.18
CA GLY A 133 1.11 -5.58 2.36
C GLY A 133 0.64 -5.48 0.90
N SER A 134 -0.63 -5.14 0.67
CA SER A 134 -1.17 -4.97 -0.68
C SER A 134 -0.52 -3.81 -1.44
N VAL A 135 -0.23 -2.68 -0.77
CA VAL A 135 0.47 -1.53 -1.35
C VAL A 135 1.93 -1.86 -1.64
N ILE A 136 2.59 -2.60 -0.73
CA ILE A 136 3.96 -3.07 -0.95
C ILE A 136 4.00 -3.98 -2.18
N LEU A 137 3.10 -4.96 -2.27
CA LEU A 137 2.99 -5.86 -3.41
C LEU A 137 2.76 -5.10 -4.71
N ARG A 138 1.86 -4.10 -4.69
CA ARG A 138 1.61 -3.22 -5.81
C ARG A 138 2.87 -2.46 -6.25
N THR A 139 3.60 -1.92 -5.29
CA THR A 139 4.83 -1.16 -5.57
C THR A 139 5.92 -2.06 -6.15
N LEU A 140 6.06 -3.29 -5.64
CA LEU A 140 6.98 -4.28 -6.19
C LEU A 140 6.63 -4.66 -7.63
N ALA A 141 5.34 -4.85 -7.92
CA ALA A 141 4.90 -5.11 -9.28
C ALA A 141 5.25 -3.94 -10.22
N GLU A 142 4.96 -2.70 -9.83
CA GLU A 142 5.31 -1.51 -10.62
C GLU A 142 6.81 -1.38 -10.83
N TYR A 143 7.61 -1.59 -9.78
CA TYR A 143 9.06 -1.56 -9.88
C TYR A 143 9.60 -2.64 -10.83
N TYR A 144 9.08 -3.86 -10.76
CA TYR A 144 9.45 -4.96 -11.66
C TYR A 144 9.13 -4.60 -13.13
N TYR A 145 7.94 -4.10 -13.41
CA TYR A 145 7.56 -3.68 -14.77
C TYR A 145 8.38 -2.48 -15.26
N HIS A 146 8.70 -1.52 -14.38
CA HIS A 146 9.58 -0.40 -14.70
C HIS A 146 10.97 -0.90 -15.11
N ARG A 147 11.57 -1.80 -14.32
CA ARG A 147 12.89 -2.39 -14.63
C ARG A 147 12.89 -3.19 -15.93
N LYS A 148 11.79 -3.87 -16.26
CA LYS A 148 11.65 -4.61 -17.52
C LYS A 148 11.57 -3.68 -18.75
N ARG A 149 10.94 -2.51 -18.62
CA ARG A 149 10.85 -1.51 -19.71
C ARG A 149 12.13 -0.71 -19.91
N TYR A 150 12.85 -0.48 -18.83
CA TYR A 150 14.11 0.27 -18.84
C TYR A 150 15.22 -0.58 -18.22
N PRO A 151 15.68 -1.64 -18.92
CA PRO A 151 16.82 -2.40 -18.45
C PRO A 151 18.04 -1.45 -18.34
N PRO A 152 18.87 -1.59 -17.30
CA PRO A 152 20.10 -0.80 -17.21
C PRO A 152 20.93 -1.03 -18.48
N SER A 153 21.33 0.06 -19.12
CA SER A 153 22.17 -0.04 -20.32
C SER A 153 23.48 -0.69 -19.93
N ARG A 154 23.94 -1.70 -20.70
CA ARG A 154 25.24 -2.39 -20.52
C ARG A 154 26.47 -1.46 -20.44
N ALA A 155 26.32 -0.16 -20.72
CA ALA A 155 27.37 0.83 -20.54
C ALA A 155 27.75 1.05 -19.06
N ASP A 156 26.83 0.87 -18.10
CA ASP A 156 27.14 1.01 -16.66
C ASP A 156 27.94 -0.20 -16.12
N GLU A 157 27.73 -1.40 -16.66
CA GLU A 157 28.52 -2.59 -16.30
C GLU A 157 29.98 -2.48 -16.77
N ARG A 158 30.24 -1.81 -17.91
CA ARG A 158 31.62 -1.56 -18.38
C ARG A 158 32.33 -0.43 -17.62
N ALA A 159 31.59 0.56 -17.12
CA ALA A 159 32.15 1.62 -16.30
C ALA A 159 32.54 1.13 -14.90
N GLY A 160 31.82 0.14 -14.35
CA GLY A 160 32.19 -0.50 -13.08
C GLY A 160 33.38 -1.47 -13.19
N GLY A 161 33.57 -2.14 -14.33
CA GLY A 161 34.66 -3.09 -14.56
C GLY A 161 36.01 -2.48 -14.98
N LEU A 162 36.08 -1.16 -15.17
CA LEU A 162 37.33 -0.42 -15.47
C LEU A 162 37.86 0.32 -14.24
N ALA A 163 37.21 0.16 -13.09
CA ALA A 163 37.60 0.75 -11.81
C ALA A 163 38.24 -0.27 -10.84
N GLU A 164 38.51 -1.49 -11.29
CA GLU A 164 39.34 -2.50 -10.60
C GLU A 164 40.70 -2.67 -11.28
#